data_AF-A0A2K3JX35-F1
#
_entry.id   AF-A0A2K3JX35-F1
#
_cell.length_a   1.000
_cell.length_b   1.000
_cell.length_c   1.000
_cell.angle_alpha   90.00
_cell.angle_beta   90.00
_cell.angle_gamma   90.00
#
_symmetry.space_group_name_H-M   'P 1'
#
loop_
_entity.id
_entity.type
_entity.pdbx_description
1 polymer ?
#
loop_
_entity_poly.entity_id
_entity_poly.type
_entity_poly.pdbx_seq_one_letter_code
_entity_poly.pdbx_strand_id
1 'polypeptide(L)'
;ANDGPQISWEQPKVELLIGFLNFHQHWDPSYIRRIMFPMMSTIFLREMATTTTDNLLFGQFEFDSLKRVKTRYGYQSYVVKWKRVMGNVASKTPSNQSGTQQDAIDLELDETVDLHLLDDCDFPETCEEGGCSFLLTDENMDLIGA
;
A
#
# COMPACT_ATOMS: atom_id res chain seq x y z
N ALA A 1 34.57 -22.41 3.95
CA ALA A 1 34.44 -21.96 2.54
C ALA A 1 32.95 -21.89 2.24
N ASN A 2 32.37 -20.69 2.21
CA ASN A 2 30.99 -20.45 1.80
C ASN A 2 30.87 -19.06 1.15
N ASP A 3 31.85 -18.67 0.33
CA ASP A 3 31.91 -17.38 -0.37
C ASP A 3 31.27 -17.47 -1.76
N GLY A 4 30.12 -18.15 -1.84
CA GLY A 4 29.29 -18.16 -3.05
C GLY A 4 28.38 -16.92 -3.09
N PRO A 5 27.93 -16.49 -4.28
CA PRO A 5 26.97 -15.40 -4.37
C PRO A 5 25.71 -15.75 -3.58
N GLN A 6 25.40 -14.92 -2.57
CA GLN A 6 24.26 -15.09 -1.69
C GLN A 6 23.06 -14.30 -2.26
N ILE A 7 21.90 -14.95 -2.29
CA ILE A 7 20.63 -14.29 -2.63
C ILE A 7 20.10 -13.61 -1.38
N SER A 8 19.77 -12.33 -1.49
CA SER A 8 19.13 -11.53 -0.44
C SER A 8 17.86 -10.86 -0.96
N TRP A 9 16.91 -10.64 -0.05
CA TRP A 9 15.70 -9.87 -0.31
C TRP A 9 15.89 -8.46 0.27
N GLU A 10 15.71 -7.44 -0.56
CA GLU A 10 15.80 -6.03 -0.17
C GLU A 10 14.42 -5.36 -0.22
N GLN A 11 14.30 -4.20 0.42
CA GLN A 11 13.08 -3.40 0.35
C GLN A 11 12.87 -2.88 -1.09
N PRO A 12 11.65 -2.99 -1.64
CA PRO A 12 11.37 -2.55 -2.99
C PRO A 12 11.59 -1.03 -3.15
N LYS A 13 12.30 -0.63 -4.20
CA LYS A 13 12.51 0.77 -4.58
C LYS A 13 11.28 1.31 -5.31
N VAL A 14 10.20 1.54 -4.58
CA VAL A 14 8.87 1.89 -5.13
C VAL A 14 8.94 3.06 -6.11
N GLU A 15 9.53 4.19 -5.73
CA GLU A 15 9.56 5.38 -6.59
C GLU A 15 10.34 5.16 -7.90
N LEU A 16 11.38 4.33 -7.85
CA LEU A 16 12.15 3.97 -9.05
C LEU A 16 11.30 3.11 -10.00
N LEU A 17 10.53 2.15 -9.45
CA LEU A 17 9.63 1.31 -10.23
C LEU A 17 8.49 2.13 -10.85
N ILE A 18 7.94 3.09 -10.11
CA ILE A 18 6.92 4.02 -10.62
C ILE A 18 7.48 4.82 -11.78
N GLY A 19 8.65 5.44 -11.61
CA GLY A 19 9.30 6.20 -12.69
C GLY A 19 9.61 5.33 -13.91
N PHE A 20 10.06 4.09 -13.70
CA PHE A 20 10.32 3.14 -14.77
C PHE A 20 9.06 2.79 -15.57
N LEU A 21 7.96 2.44 -14.89
CA LEU A 21 6.70 2.08 -15.55
C LEU A 21 6.02 3.28 -16.20
N ASN A 22 6.09 4.46 -15.59
CA ASN A 22 5.58 5.68 -16.20
C ASN A 22 6.34 6.04 -17.48
N PHE A 23 7.67 5.90 -17.47
CA PHE A 23 8.49 6.21 -18.64
C PHE A 23 8.33 5.18 -19.77
N HIS A 24 8.37 3.88 -19.44
CA HIS A 24 8.40 2.82 -20.45
C HIS A 24 7.03 2.30 -20.87
N GLN A 25 6.03 2.35 -20.00
CA GLN A 25 4.68 1.83 -20.25
C GLN A 25 3.62 2.94 -20.27
N HIS A 26 4.02 4.19 -20.00
CA HIS A 26 3.10 5.34 -19.92
C HIS A 26 1.95 5.13 -18.93
N TRP A 27 2.18 4.29 -17.92
CA TRP A 27 1.20 4.08 -16.86
C TRP A 27 1.17 5.29 -15.94
N ASP A 28 -0.04 5.64 -15.53
CA ASP A 28 -0.24 6.69 -14.56
C ASP A 28 0.37 6.29 -13.20
N PRO A 29 1.10 7.19 -12.51
CA PRO A 29 1.68 6.89 -11.20
C PRO A 29 0.66 6.42 -10.15
N SER A 30 -0.55 6.97 -10.13
CA SER A 30 -1.62 6.54 -9.22
C SER A 30 -2.11 5.14 -9.57
N TYR A 31 -2.22 4.83 -10.86
CA TYR A 31 -2.50 3.46 -11.31
C TYR A 31 -1.42 2.47 -10.86
N ILE A 32 -0.14 2.81 -11.01
CA ILE A 32 1.00 1.98 -10.59
C ILE A 32 0.96 1.74 -9.07
N ARG A 33 0.73 2.79 -8.28
CA ARG A 33 0.61 2.66 -6.82
C ARG A 33 -0.55 1.77 -6.43
N ARG A 34 -1.69 1.88 -7.12
CA ARG A 34 -2.88 1.06 -6.86
C ARG A 34 -2.63 -0.42 -7.12
N ILE A 35 -1.98 -0.79 -8.23
CA ILE A 35 -1.65 -2.21 -8.52
C ILE A 35 -0.57 -2.76 -7.58
N MET A 36 0.34 -1.91 -7.10
CA MET A 36 1.40 -2.33 -6.19
C MET A 36 0.90 -2.48 -4.75
N PHE A 37 -0.22 -1.85 -4.39
CA PHE A 37 -0.69 -1.76 -3.03
C PHE A 37 -0.83 -3.14 -2.34
N PRO A 38 -1.44 -4.18 -2.94
CA PRO A 38 -1.56 -5.49 -2.29
C PRO A 38 -0.20 -6.16 -2.02
N MET A 39 0.77 -5.99 -2.92
CA MET A 39 2.12 -6.53 -2.69
C MET A 39 2.82 -5.80 -1.54
N MET A 40 2.67 -4.47 -1.51
CA MET A 40 3.30 -3.63 -0.49
C MET A 40 2.66 -3.82 0.88
N SER A 41 1.35 -4.04 0.97
CA SER A 41 0.67 -4.38 2.22
C SER A 41 1.14 -5.73 2.78
N THR A 42 1.29 -6.76 1.93
CA THR A 42 1.85 -8.06 2.34
C THR A 42 3.28 -7.92 2.87
N ILE A 43 4.16 -7.17 2.18
CA ILE A 43 5.53 -6.94 2.63
C ILE A 43 5.53 -6.21 3.97
N PHE A 44 4.72 -5.16 4.10
CA PHE A 44 4.59 -4.37 5.30
C PHE A 44 4.12 -5.20 6.51
N LEU A 45 3.08 -6.03 6.34
CA LEU A 45 2.61 -6.91 7.42
C LEU A 45 3.67 -7.92 7.84
N ARG A 46 4.43 -8.48 6.88
CA ARG A 46 5.57 -9.36 7.19
C ARG A 46 6.65 -8.62 7.98
N GLU A 47 6.97 -7.39 7.61
CA GLU A 47 7.94 -6.57 8.34
C GLU A 47 7.45 -6.26 9.76
N MET A 48 6.17 -5.90 9.93
CA MET A 48 5.55 -5.66 11.24
C MET A 48 5.56 -6.90 12.14
N ALA A 49 5.34 -8.09 11.60
CA ALA A 49 5.44 -9.35 12.34
C ALA A 49 6.87 -9.63 12.87
N THR A 50 7.89 -9.07 12.22
CA THR A 50 9.30 -9.26 12.60
C THR A 50 9.90 -8.08 13.38
N THR A 51 9.30 -6.90 13.29
CA THR A 51 9.82 -5.65 13.87
C THR A 51 8.68 -4.78 14.38
N THR A 52 8.77 -4.33 15.63
CA THR A 52 7.78 -3.43 16.23
C THR A 52 8.10 -1.99 15.83
N THR A 53 7.75 -1.61 14.59
CA THR A 53 7.92 -0.23 14.11
C THR A 53 6.56 0.37 13.75
N ASP A 54 6.25 1.53 14.31
CA ASP A 54 5.10 2.37 13.92
C ASP A 54 5.36 3.03 12.56
N ASN A 55 5.31 2.22 11.51
CA ASN A 55 5.42 2.69 10.14
C ASN A 55 4.04 2.82 9.51
N LEU A 56 3.89 3.77 8.58
CA LEU A 56 2.71 3.87 7.72
C LEU A 56 3.03 3.27 6.36
N LEU A 57 2.13 2.45 5.81
CA LEU A 57 2.23 1.94 4.45
C LEU A 57 2.13 3.12 3.47
N PHE A 58 3.15 3.28 2.62
CA PHE A 58 3.35 4.47 1.77
C PHE A 58 3.31 5.82 2.52
N GLY A 59 3.62 5.84 3.82
CA GLY A 59 3.54 7.06 4.63
C GLY A 59 2.12 7.58 4.86
N GLN A 60 1.08 6.84 4.44
CA GLN A 60 -0.30 7.33 4.41
C GLN A 60 -1.33 6.37 5.02
N PHE A 61 -1.04 5.07 5.03
CA PHE A 61 -2.02 4.08 5.44
C PHE A 61 -1.58 3.38 6.72
N GLU A 62 -2.46 3.37 7.72
CA GLU A 62 -2.31 2.58 8.93
C GLU A 62 -3.18 1.31 8.85
N PHE A 63 -2.74 0.25 9.51
CA PHE A 63 -3.60 -0.90 9.74
C PHE A 63 -4.77 -0.48 10.63
N ASP A 64 -6.01 -0.73 10.19
CA ASP A 64 -7.22 -0.39 10.96
C ASP A 64 -7.83 -1.62 11.62
N SER A 65 -8.24 -2.60 10.81
CA SER A 65 -8.96 -3.77 11.30
C SER A 65 -9.04 -4.89 10.27
N LEU A 66 -9.47 -6.08 10.72
CA LEU A 66 -9.87 -7.17 9.82
C LEU A 66 -11.36 -7.05 9.52
N LYS A 67 -11.71 -6.95 8.23
CA LYS A 67 -13.10 -6.82 7.77
C LYS A 67 -13.82 -8.16 7.79
N ARG A 68 -13.22 -9.20 7.21
CA ARG A 68 -13.83 -10.54 7.08
C ARG A 68 -12.81 -11.60 6.66
N VAL A 69 -13.20 -12.87 6.73
CA VAL A 69 -12.54 -13.96 5.98
C VAL A 69 -13.13 -14.02 4.57
N LYS A 70 -12.25 -14.11 3.56
CA LYS A 70 -12.62 -14.33 2.15
C LYS A 70 -12.10 -15.68 1.71
N THR A 71 -12.90 -16.42 0.94
CA THR A 71 -12.47 -17.70 0.33
C THR A 71 -12.46 -17.53 -1.18
N ARG A 72 -11.31 -17.72 -1.83
CA ARG A 72 -11.18 -17.68 -3.29
C ARG A 72 -10.40 -18.91 -3.74
N TYR A 73 -10.95 -19.64 -4.72
CA TYR A 73 -10.33 -20.87 -5.24
C TYR A 73 -9.97 -21.92 -4.15
N GLY A 74 -10.74 -21.97 -3.06
CA GLY A 74 -10.48 -22.88 -1.93
C GLY A 74 -9.45 -22.37 -0.91
N TYR A 75 -8.82 -21.22 -1.14
CA TYR A 75 -7.88 -20.59 -0.22
C TYR A 75 -8.58 -19.53 0.62
N GLN A 76 -8.30 -19.52 1.92
CA GLN A 76 -8.84 -18.54 2.86
C GLN A 76 -7.81 -17.42 3.13
N SER A 77 -8.28 -16.18 3.11
CA SER A 77 -7.50 -14.98 3.42
C SER A 77 -8.29 -14.08 4.36
N TYR A 78 -7.60 -13.21 5.09
CA TYR A 78 -8.25 -12.10 5.77
C TYR A 78 -8.32 -10.89 4.84
N VAL A 79 -9.49 -10.26 4.80
CA VAL A 79 -9.64 -8.94 4.18
C VAL A 79 -9.21 -7.90 5.22
N VAL A 80 -8.07 -7.28 4.99
CA VAL A 80 -7.51 -6.23 5.85
C VAL A 80 -8.05 -4.88 5.42
N LYS A 81 -8.41 -4.05 6.41
CA LYS A 81 -8.83 -2.68 6.24
C LYS A 81 -7.65 -1.76 6.58
N TRP A 82 -7.25 -0.95 5.61
CA TRP A 82 -6.20 0.05 5.71
C TRP A 82 -6.83 1.42 5.74
N LYS A 83 -6.59 2.19 6.81
CA LYS A 83 -7.16 3.54 6.95
C LYS A 83 -6.17 4.56 6.43
N ARG A 84 -6.66 5.46 5.56
CA ARG A 84 -5.88 6.63 5.14
C ARG A 84 -5.81 7.60 6.32
N VAL A 85 -4.59 7.87 6.78
CA VAL A 85 -4.31 8.92 7.75
C VAL A 85 -4.38 10.24 6.98
N MET A 86 -5.46 10.99 7.18
CA MET A 86 -5.56 12.35 6.65
C MET A 86 -4.55 13.19 7.42
N GLY A 87 -3.39 13.45 6.81
CA GLY A 87 -2.47 14.45 7.34
C GLY A 87 -3.25 15.75 7.48
N ASN A 88 -3.21 16.39 8.65
CA ASN A 88 -3.69 17.76 8.78
C ASN A 88 -2.93 18.61 7.75
N VAL A 89 -3.51 18.85 6.57
CA VAL A 89 -3.13 19.95 5.68
C VAL A 89 -3.64 21.24 6.33
N ALA A 90 -3.20 21.49 7.56
CA ALA A 90 -3.15 22.83 8.09
C ALA A 90 -1.89 23.44 7.49
N SER A 91 -2.08 24.18 6.40
CA SER A 91 -1.12 25.12 5.84
C SER A 91 -0.36 25.84 6.96
N LYS A 92 0.87 25.40 7.23
CA LYS A 92 1.84 26.16 8.00
C LYS A 92 3.13 26.13 7.21
N THR A 93 3.30 27.13 6.36
CA THR A 93 4.64 27.60 6.01
C THR A 93 5.31 28.06 7.30
N PRO A 94 6.51 27.54 7.60
CA PRO A 94 7.61 28.48 7.78
C PRO A 94 8.91 27.99 7.10
N SER A 95 9.43 28.85 6.22
CA SER A 95 10.83 29.22 6.07
C SER A 95 11.93 28.15 6.26
N ASN A 96 12.55 27.80 5.13
CA ASN A 96 13.98 27.53 4.94
C ASN A 96 14.70 26.66 5.98
N GLN A 97 14.87 25.37 5.67
CA GLN A 97 16.19 24.72 5.58
C GLN A 97 16.06 23.34 4.94
N SER A 98 17.07 22.98 4.14
CA SER A 98 17.11 21.80 3.28
C SER A 98 16.84 20.49 4.03
N GLY A 99 15.89 19.73 3.53
CA GLY A 99 15.64 18.34 3.89
C GLY A 99 14.52 17.84 3.00
N THR A 100 14.82 16.85 2.18
CA THR A 100 13.98 16.17 1.18
C THR A 100 12.49 16.30 1.47
N GLN A 101 11.79 17.10 0.66
CA GLN A 101 10.33 17.16 0.64
C GLN A 101 9.84 15.75 0.34
N GLN A 102 9.32 15.06 1.36
CA GLN A 102 8.39 13.97 1.15
C GLN A 102 7.11 14.64 0.70
N ASP A 103 7.02 14.84 -0.61
CA ASP A 103 5.78 15.23 -1.27
C ASP A 103 4.71 14.27 -0.78
N ALA A 104 3.66 14.83 -0.17
CA ALA A 104 2.47 14.10 0.17
C ALA A 104 2.05 13.37 -1.10
N ILE A 105 2.17 12.04 -1.09
CA ILE A 105 1.92 11.22 -2.27
C ILE A 105 0.43 11.34 -2.53
N ASP A 106 0.07 12.19 -3.47
CA ASP A 106 -1.30 12.41 -3.86
C ASP A 106 -1.74 11.15 -4.59
N LEU A 107 -2.30 10.21 -3.82
CA LEU A 107 -3.22 9.24 -4.37
C LEU A 107 -4.47 10.07 -4.72
N GLU A 108 -4.40 10.83 -5.80
CA GLU A 108 -5.59 11.30 -6.51
C GLU A 108 -6.26 10.02 -7.02
N LEU A 109 -7.03 9.43 -6.12
CA LEU A 109 -7.94 8.36 -6.38
C LEU A 109 -9.07 9.00 -7.17
N ASP A 110 -8.95 9.02 -8.49
CA ASP A 110 -10.05 9.39 -9.38
C ASP A 110 -11.28 8.59 -8.94
N GLU A 111 -12.23 9.30 -8.31
CA GLU A 111 -13.39 8.77 -7.59
C GLU A 111 -14.39 8.03 -8.50
N THR A 112 -14.07 7.80 -9.78
CA THR A 112 -15.07 7.41 -10.77
C THR A 112 -14.66 6.38 -11.81
N VAL A 113 -13.58 5.62 -11.60
CA VAL A 113 -13.40 4.41 -12.43
C VAL A 113 -14.38 3.35 -11.94
N ASP A 114 -15.48 3.21 -12.68
CA ASP A 114 -16.55 2.22 -12.48
C ASP A 114 -15.97 0.79 -12.45
N LEU A 115 -15.55 0.36 -11.26
CA LEU A 115 -14.86 -0.90 -10.96
C LEU A 115 -15.77 -2.13 -11.07
N HIS A 116 -17.07 -1.93 -11.31
CA HIS A 116 -18.04 -3.03 -11.39
C HIS A 116 -17.86 -3.90 -12.66
N LEU A 117 -17.02 -3.47 -13.61
CA LEU A 117 -16.71 -4.20 -14.85
C LEU A 117 -15.44 -5.07 -14.77
N LEU A 118 -14.72 -5.08 -13.65
CA LEU A 118 -13.48 -5.83 -13.44
C LEU A 118 -13.54 -6.72 -12.19
N ASP A 119 -14.62 -7.49 -12.03
CA ASP A 119 -14.86 -8.41 -10.90
C ASP A 119 -13.73 -9.46 -10.70
N ASP A 120 -12.87 -9.63 -11.72
CA ASP A 120 -11.72 -10.55 -11.70
C ASP A 120 -10.36 -9.89 -11.43
N CYS A 121 -10.25 -8.55 -11.40
CA CYS A 121 -8.96 -7.91 -11.12
C CYS A 121 -8.72 -7.74 -9.62
N ASP A 122 -7.52 -8.12 -9.17
CA ASP A 122 -7.02 -7.97 -7.79
C ASP A 122 -6.71 -6.51 -7.42
N PHE A 123 -7.59 -5.56 -7.79
CA PHE A 123 -7.46 -4.18 -7.35
C PHE A 123 -7.89 -4.05 -5.88
N PRO A 124 -7.21 -3.20 -5.09
CA PRO A 124 -7.66 -2.88 -3.75
C PRO A 124 -9.05 -2.23 -3.81
N GLU A 125 -10.02 -2.85 -3.14
CA GLU A 125 -11.37 -2.30 -3.02
C GLU A 125 -11.32 -1.08 -2.08
N THR A 126 -11.94 0.03 -2.51
CA THR A 126 -12.03 1.27 -1.72
C THR A 126 -13.33 1.29 -0.93
N CYS A 127 -13.27 1.75 0.33
CA CYS A 127 -14.44 1.86 1.18
C CYS A 127 -14.43 3.21 1.91
N GLU A 128 -15.56 3.91 1.95
CA GLU A 128 -15.73 5.10 2.79
C GLU A 128 -16.68 4.79 3.94
N GLU A 129 -16.23 5.05 5.16
CA GLU A 129 -17.02 4.81 6.37
C GLU A 129 -16.72 5.88 7.40
N GLY A 130 -17.75 6.58 7.89
CA GLY A 130 -17.60 7.58 8.96
C GLY A 130 -16.70 8.77 8.61
N GLY A 131 -16.60 9.14 7.33
CA GLY A 131 -15.72 10.23 6.86
C GLY A 131 -14.24 9.85 6.77
N CYS A 132 -13.90 8.57 6.90
CA CYS A 132 -12.57 8.03 6.65
C CYS A 132 -12.54 7.25 5.34
N SER A 133 -11.45 7.37 4.57
CA SER A 133 -11.20 6.59 3.36
C SER A 133 -10.35 5.36 3.70
N PHE A 134 -10.75 4.21 3.17
CA PHE A 134 -10.09 2.93 3.40
C PHE A 134 -9.74 2.19 2.12
N LEU A 135 -8.66 1.42 2.17
CA LEU A 135 -8.29 0.44 1.16
C LEU A 135 -8.37 -0.98 1.75
N LEU A 136 -8.76 -1.94 0.91
CA LEU A 136 -8.90 -3.33 1.31
C LEU A 136 -7.89 -4.21 0.56
N THR A 137 -7.23 -5.11 1.28
CA THR A 137 -6.34 -6.13 0.69
C THR A 137 -6.66 -7.51 1.23
N ASP A 138 -6.45 -8.53 0.40
CA ASP A 138 -6.60 -9.93 0.78
C ASP A 138 -5.24 -10.47 1.24
N GLU A 139 -5.09 -10.73 2.54
CA GLU A 139 -3.82 -11.11 3.14
C GLU A 139 -3.86 -12.56 3.67
N ASN A 140 -2.71 -13.23 3.62
CA ASN A 140 -2.58 -14.55 4.22
C ASN A 140 -2.79 -14.45 5.74
N MET A 141 -3.60 -15.36 6.27
CA MET A 141 -3.87 -15.49 7.70
C MET A 141 -2.61 -15.62 8.55
N ASP A 142 -1.57 -16.28 8.03
CA ASP A 142 -0.29 -16.47 8.73
C ASP A 142 0.44 -15.16 9.04
N LEU A 143 0.12 -14.07 8.32
CA LEU A 143 0.76 -12.76 8.49
C LEU A 143 0.13 -11.92 9.61
N ILE A 144 -1.07 -12.29 10.10
CA ILE A 144 -1.89 -11.44 10.98
C ILE A 144 -1.97 -11.98 12.42
N GLY A 145 -1.34 -13.12 12.70
CA GLY A 145 -1.31 -13.74 14.04
C GLY A 145 0.07 -13.97 14.65
N ALA A 146 1.13 -13.43 14.03
CA ALA A 146 2.52 -13.58 14.47
C ALA A 146 2.93 -12.52 15.50
#